data_AF-A0A3M1Z3V0-F1
#
_entry.id   AF-A0A3M1Z3V0-F1
#
_cell.length_a   1.000
_cell.length_b   1.000
_cell.length_c   1.000
_cell.angle_alpha   90.00
_cell.angle_beta   90.00
_cell.angle_gamma   90.00
#
_symmetry.space_group_name_H-M   'P 1'
#
loop_
_entity.id
_entity.type
_entity.pdbx_description
1 polymer ?
#
loop_
_entity_poly.entity_id
_entity_poly.type
_entity_poly.pdbx_seq_one_letter_code
_entity_poly.pdbx_strand_id
1 'polypeptide(L)' 'PIVSNCSSLPEVVGDVGLLIDPNEPQTITDALYKAITDTRWRKEQEKAGLQRASLFNWQQTAEIVLKTYHSVL' A
#
# COMPACT_ATOMS: atom_id res chain seq x y z
N PRO A 1 1.54 6.53 1.38
CA PRO A 1 1.43 6.45 -0.09
C PRO A 1 0.13 7.13 -0.55
N ILE A 2 0.02 7.55 -1.80
CA ILE A 2 -1.26 7.95 -2.42
C ILE A 2 -1.43 7.01 -3.61
N VAL A 3 -2.52 6.25 -3.64
CA VAL A 3 -2.75 5.24 -4.68
C VAL A 3 -4.22 5.25 -5.10
N SER A 4 -4.53 4.74 -6.28
CA SER A 4 -5.92 4.59 -6.70
C SER A 4 -6.64 3.54 -5.87
N ASN A 5 -7.94 3.74 -5.67
CA ASN A 5 -8.84 2.84 -4.96
C ASN A 5 -9.27 1.60 -5.78
N CYS A 6 -8.55 1.28 -6.86
CA CYS A 6 -8.94 0.25 -7.81
C CYS A 6 -7.85 -0.82 -8.00
N SER A 7 -8.26 -1.98 -8.55
CA SER A 7 -7.38 -3.14 -8.77
C SER A 7 -6.77 -3.66 -7.46
N SER A 8 -5.50 -4.09 -7.48
CA SER A 8 -4.78 -4.65 -6.34
C SER A 8 -4.25 -3.61 -5.36
N LEU A 9 -4.31 -2.32 -5.67
CA LEU A 9 -3.70 -1.28 -4.82
C LEU A 9 -4.33 -1.17 -3.43
N PRO A 10 -5.68 -1.22 -3.26
CA PRO A 10 -6.30 -1.25 -1.93
C PRO A 10 -5.80 -2.41 -1.07
N GLU A 11 -5.62 -3.60 -1.67
CA GLU A 11 -5.10 -4.77 -0.97
C GLU A 11 -3.63 -4.57 -0.55
N VAL A 12 -2.80 -4.04 -1.45
CA VAL A 12 -1.37 -3.82 -1.19
C VAL A 12 -1.17 -2.80 -0.07
N VAL A 13 -1.84 -1.64 -0.13
CA VAL A 13 -1.60 -0.57 0.85
C VAL A 13 -2.35 -0.75 2.16
N GLY A 14 -3.47 -1.49 2.17
CA GLY A 14 -4.31 -1.64 3.37
C GLY A 14 -4.74 -0.28 3.91
N ASP A 15 -4.57 -0.06 5.21
CA ASP A 15 -4.93 1.19 5.88
C ASP A 15 -3.86 2.30 5.77
N VAL A 16 -2.79 2.08 4.99
CA VAL A 16 -1.69 3.03 4.89
C VAL A 16 -1.90 4.00 3.73
N GLY A 17 -1.85 5.29 4.04
CA GLY A 17 -1.87 6.35 3.06
C GLY A 17 -3.29 6.78 2.69
N LEU A 18 -3.48 7.16 1.42
CA LEU A 18 -4.78 7.58 0.88
C LEU A 18 -5.12 6.75 -0.35
N LEU A 19 -6.36 6.28 -0.38
CA LEU A 19 -7.00 5.73 -1.57
C LEU A 19 -7.79 6.86 -2.24
N ILE A 20 -7.51 7.11 -3.52
CA ILE A 20 -8.16 8.16 -4.32
C ILE A 20 -8.93 7.56 -5.50
N ASP A 21 -9.92 8.27 -6.03
CA ASP A 21 -10.54 7.89 -7.30
C ASP A 21 -9.69 8.46 -8.45
N PRO A 22 -9.06 7.62 -9.29
CA PRO A 22 -8.18 8.10 -10.36
C PRO A 22 -8.94 8.86 -11.46
N ASN A 23 -10.26 8.72 -11.55
CA ASN A 23 -11.10 9.41 -12.54
C ASN A 23 -11.67 10.74 -12.00
N GLU A 24 -11.39 11.09 -10.75
CA GLU A 24 -11.80 12.33 -10.11
C GLU A 24 -10.58 13.18 -9.75
N PRO A 25 -10.13 14.10 -10.63
CA PRO A 25 -8.90 14.89 -10.45
C PRO A 25 -8.82 15.67 -9.13
N GLN A 26 -9.97 16.03 -8.56
CA GLN A 26 -10.03 16.72 -7.28
C GLN A 26 -9.49 15.85 -6.14
N THR A 27 -9.80 14.55 -6.13
CA THR A 27 -9.33 13.64 -5.07
C THR A 27 -7.80 13.49 -5.07
N ILE A 28 -7.20 13.52 -6.26
CA ILE A 28 -5.73 13.51 -6.44
C ILE A 28 -5.14 14.81 -5.89
N THR A 29 -5.75 15.95 -6.23
CA THR A 29 -5.30 17.28 -5.80
C THR A 29 -5.35 17.41 -4.28
N ASP A 30 -6.47 17.02 -3.66
CA ASP A 30 -6.66 17.09 -2.21
C ASP A 30 -5.69 16.16 -1.47
N ALA A 31 -5.48 14.94 -1.99
CA ALA A 31 -4.53 13.99 -1.41
C ALA A 31 -3.09 14.51 -1.48
N LEU A 32 -2.66 15.06 -2.62
CA LEU A 32 -1.34 15.67 -2.76
C LEU A 32 -1.18 16.88 -1.84
N TYR A 33 -2.20 17.75 -1.78
CA TYR A 33 -2.19 18.92 -0.89
C TYR A 33 -2.03 18.52 0.57
N LYS A 34 -2.82 17.54 1.05
CA LYS A 34 -2.68 17.00 2.41
C LYS A 34 -1.29 16.41 2.63
N ALA A 35 -0.79 15.59 1.70
CA ALA A 35 0.52 14.97 1.84
C ALA A 35 1.66 15.99 1.94
N ILE A 36 1.55 17.14 1.27
CA ILE A 36 2.56 18.20 1.31
C ILE A 36 2.42 19.05 2.59
N THR A 37 1.21 19.45 2.95
CA THR A 37 0.95 20.43 4.02
C THR A 37 0.83 19.82 5.41
N ASP A 38 0.26 18.62 5.54
CA ASP A 38 0.06 17.92 6.81
C ASP A 38 1.28 17.06 7.16
N THR A 39 2.31 17.71 7.70
CA THR A 39 3.59 17.06 8.05
C THR A 39 3.43 16.00 9.14
N ARG A 40 2.47 16.16 10.05
CA ARG A 40 2.22 15.16 11.10
C ARG A 40 1.67 13.88 10.47
N TRP A 41 0.60 14.01 9.68
CA TRP A 41 0.02 12.88 8.97
C TRP A 41 1.07 12.20 8.08
N ARG A 42 1.86 12.97 7.33
CA ARG A 42 2.90 12.41 6.46
C ARG A 42 3.90 11.54 7.23
N LYS A 43 4.43 12.02 8.36
CA LYS A 43 5.36 11.24 9.21
C LYS A 43 4.74 9.97 9.77
N GLU A 44 3.48 10.04 10.20
CA GLU A 44 2.73 8.88 10.69
C GLU A 44 2.59 7.82 9.57
N GLN A 45 2.24 8.26 8.35
CA GLN A 45 2.06 7.37 7.20
C GLN A 45 3.38 6.84 6.62
N GLU A 46 4.48 7.59 6.70
CA GLU A 46 5.82 7.09 6.36
C GLU A 46 6.19 5.89 7.23
N LYS A 47 6.01 6.02 8.55
CA LYS A 47 6.27 4.93 9.50
C LYS A 47 5.35 3.73 9.24
N ALA A 48 4.04 3.98 9.10
CA ALA A 48 3.06 2.92 8.83
C ALA A 48 3.35 2.22 7.49
N GLY A 49 3.78 2.95 6.47
CA GLY A 49 4.14 2.40 5.17
C GLY A 49 5.34 1.47 5.23
N LEU A 50 6.39 1.86 5.97
CA LEU A 50 7.55 0.99 6.19
C LEU A 50 7.15 -0.29 6.94
N GLN A 51 6.27 -0.19 7.94
CA GLN A 51 5.76 -1.35 8.68
C GLN A 51 4.90 -2.27 7.79
N ARG A 52 4.05 -1.71 6.92
CA ARG A 52 3.26 -2.51 5.95
C ARG A 52 4.17 -3.19 4.94
N ALA A 53 5.15 -2.47 4.40
CA ALA A 53 6.09 -3.00 3.42
C ALA A 53 6.90 -4.18 3.99
N SER A 54 7.28 -4.15 5.27
CA SER A 54 8.03 -5.24 5.89
C SER A 54 7.24 -6.55 6.03
N LEU A 55 5.91 -6.53 5.84
CA LEU A 55 5.09 -7.76 5.81
C LEU A 55 5.31 -8.53 4.50
N PHE A 56 5.70 -7.85 3.42
CA PHE A 56 5.97 -8.47 2.12
C PHE A 56 7.45 -8.82 2.03
N ASN A 57 7.76 -10.11 2.19
CA ASN A 57 9.14 -10.60 2.16
C ASN A 57 9.28 -11.79 1.19
N TRP A 58 10.37 -11.77 0.43
CA TRP A 58 10.61 -12.76 -0.62
C TRP A 58 10.85 -14.17 -0.08
N GLN A 59 11.42 -14.30 1.12
CA GLN A 59 11.65 -15.59 1.73
C GLN A 59 10.33 -16.33 2.02
N GLN A 60 9.37 -15.68 2.68
CA GLN A 60 8.05 -16.28 2.92
C GLN A 60 7.35 -16.57 1.60
N THR A 61 7.43 -15.69 0.60
CA THR A 61 6.88 -15.97 -0.74
C THR A 61 7.47 -17.27 -1.31
N ALA A 62 8.79 -17.43 -1.28
CA ALA A 62 9.45 -18.63 -1.80
C ALA A 62 9.05 -19.90 -1.03
N GLU A 63 8.95 -19.81 0.30
CA GLU A 63 8.51 -20.91 1.16
C GLU A 63 7.06 -21.32 0.86
N ILE A 64 6.15 -20.36 0.69
CA ILE A 64 4.75 -20.60 0.32
C ILE A 64 4.65 -21.25 -1.06
N VAL A 65 5.40 -20.76 -2.05
CA VAL A 65 5.42 -21.32 -3.41
C VAL A 65 5.95 -22.76 -3.39
N LEU A 66 7.08 -23.01 -2.71
CA LEU A 66 7.66 -24.35 -2.62
C LEU A 66 6.71 -25.33 -1.93
N LYS A 67 6.07 -24.93 -0.84
CA LYS A 67 5.06 -25.73 -0.14
C LYS A 67 3.88 -26.07 -1.06
N THR A 68 3.45 -25.12 -1.88
CA THR A 68 2.35 -25.32 -2.83
C THR A 68 2.73 -26.37 -3.89
N TYR A 69 3.94 -26.30 -4.45
CA TYR A 69 4.43 -27.33 -5.38
C TYR A 69 4.50 -28.72 -4.75
N HIS A 70 4.97 -28.83 -3.50
CA HIS A 70 4.97 -30.11 -2.79
C HIS A 70 3.57 -30.65 -2.46
N SER A 71 2.53 -29.80 -2.39
CA SER A 71 1.17 -30.25 -2.05
C SER A 71 0.42 -30.95 -3.19
N VAL A 72 0.93 -30.85 -4.42
CA VAL A 72 0.32 -31.42 -5.63
C VAL A 72 1.17 -32.53 -6.28
N LEU A 73 2.29 -32.88 -5.65
CA LEU A 73 3.13 -34.04 -5.98
C LEU A 73 2.80 -35.18 -5.02
#